data_AF-K2BJM3-F1
#
_entry.id   AF-K2BJM3-F1
#
_cell.length_a   1.000
_cell.length_b   1.000
_cell.length_c   1.000
_cell.angle_alpha   90.00
_cell.angle_beta   90.00
_cell.angle_gamma   90.00
#
_symmetry.space_group_name_H-M   'P 1'
#
loop_
_entity.id
_entity.type
_entity.pdbx_description
1 polymer ?
#
loop_
_entity_poly.entity_id
_entity_poly.type
_entity_poly.pdbx_seq_one_letter_code
_entity_poly.pdbx_strand_id
1 'polypeptide(L)'
;MTQTINNFDQIFSFLEYIYRGNWQFRWGQVPFIDQDSNSTKGESVIAHSYSSLTLWFSLRYVLPHTNKIIHSEEIYEHLLIHDIGEIEIGDISRATQIAHPSKTKNQDELSVIQELVATYPPPLKKRITSLFREFTFDVDGSLESLMANYCDALQGNHFALIYGFDLPKNSQLINKVINSHFLPISTQLINKLNLIDSKSGQEIQSLTDYHLQAIKSKGIELKL
;
A
#
# COMPACT_ATOMS: atom_id res chain seq x y z
N MET A 1 -29.56 -20.97 -12.80
CA MET A 1 -28.50 -21.14 -13.81
C MET A 1 -28.10 -19.80 -14.42
N THR A 2 -29.07 -18.98 -14.87
CA THR A 2 -28.86 -17.61 -15.41
C THR A 2 -28.19 -16.63 -14.43
N GLN A 3 -28.56 -16.63 -13.14
CA GLN A 3 -27.94 -15.73 -12.15
C GLN A 3 -26.45 -16.07 -11.88
N THR A 4 -26.10 -17.35 -11.90
CA THR A 4 -24.71 -17.80 -11.70
C THR A 4 -23.83 -17.42 -12.90
N ILE A 5 -24.36 -17.53 -14.12
CA ILE A 5 -23.65 -17.12 -15.35
C ILE A 5 -23.40 -15.60 -15.34
N ASN A 6 -24.43 -14.80 -15.01
CA ASN A 6 -24.28 -13.34 -14.92
C ASN A 6 -23.24 -12.90 -13.88
N ASN A 7 -23.07 -13.65 -12.79
CA ASN A 7 -22.04 -13.35 -11.79
C ASN A 7 -20.61 -13.58 -12.33
N PHE A 8 -20.40 -14.58 -13.20
CA PHE A 8 -19.08 -14.83 -13.79
C PHE A 8 -18.70 -13.75 -14.81
N ASP A 9 -19.65 -13.28 -15.62
CA ASP A 9 -19.39 -12.17 -16.56
C ASP A 9 -18.93 -10.91 -15.83
N GLN A 10 -19.52 -10.63 -14.66
CA GLN A 10 -19.13 -9.50 -13.81
C GLN A 10 -17.73 -9.68 -13.20
N ILE A 11 -17.40 -10.90 -12.74
CA ILE A 11 -16.06 -11.24 -12.25
C ILE A 11 -15.01 -11.11 -13.37
N PHE A 12 -15.31 -11.57 -14.58
CA PHE A 12 -14.36 -11.44 -15.70
C PHE A 12 -14.20 -10.00 -16.17
N SER A 13 -15.27 -9.21 -16.14
CA SER A 13 -15.19 -7.76 -16.40
C SER A 13 -14.32 -7.06 -15.35
N PHE A 14 -14.36 -7.49 -14.09
CA PHE A 14 -13.44 -7.00 -13.06
C PHE A 14 -11.98 -7.31 -13.41
N LEU A 15 -11.70 -8.57 -13.76
CA LEU A 15 -10.33 -8.98 -14.10
C LEU A 15 -9.80 -8.19 -15.30
N GLU A 16 -10.65 -7.93 -16.30
CA GLU A 16 -10.28 -7.06 -17.43
C GLU A 16 -9.91 -5.65 -16.97
N TYR A 17 -10.67 -5.06 -16.05
CA TYR A 17 -10.32 -3.77 -15.45
C TYR A 17 -8.98 -3.84 -14.72
N ILE A 18 -8.76 -4.86 -13.89
CA ILE A 18 -7.52 -5.07 -13.14
C ILE A 18 -6.30 -5.17 -14.08
N TYR A 19 -6.45 -5.80 -15.25
CA TYR A 19 -5.36 -5.89 -16.23
C TYR A 19 -4.81 -4.52 -16.64
N ARG A 20 -5.67 -3.50 -16.70
CA ARG A 20 -5.26 -2.12 -17.05
C ARG A 20 -4.20 -1.58 -16.09
N GLY A 21 -4.24 -1.99 -14.82
CA GLY A 21 -3.25 -1.61 -13.82
C GLY A 21 -1.83 -2.09 -14.12
N ASN A 22 -1.62 -3.01 -15.06
CA ASN A 22 -0.27 -3.37 -15.52
C ASN A 22 0.41 -2.24 -16.31
N TRP A 23 -0.38 -1.37 -16.94
CA TRP A 23 0.11 -0.25 -17.75
C TRP A 23 -0.05 1.10 -17.05
N GLN A 24 -0.64 1.11 -15.86
CA GLN A 24 -0.65 2.27 -14.98
C GLN A 24 0.56 2.20 -14.06
N PHE A 25 1.48 3.16 -14.20
CA PHE A 25 2.73 3.21 -13.42
C PHE A 25 2.61 4.14 -12.22
N ARG A 26 3.35 3.79 -11.17
CA ARG A 26 3.53 4.56 -9.94
C ARG A 26 4.68 5.55 -10.06
N TRP A 27 4.85 6.37 -9.03
CA TRP A 27 5.98 7.28 -8.84
C TRP A 27 5.97 8.50 -9.77
N GLY A 28 4.79 8.83 -10.32
CA GLY A 28 4.59 10.04 -11.11
C GLY A 28 5.02 11.30 -10.35
N GLN A 29 5.89 12.11 -10.97
CA GLN A 29 6.42 13.37 -10.41
C GLN A 29 7.33 13.20 -9.18
N VAL A 30 7.82 12.00 -8.88
CA VAL A 30 8.83 11.78 -7.83
C VAL A 30 10.23 12.10 -8.37
N PRO A 31 10.97 13.06 -7.79
CA PRO A 31 12.20 13.59 -8.39
C PRO A 31 13.42 12.66 -8.29
N PHE A 32 13.33 11.57 -7.54
CA PHE A 32 14.41 10.61 -7.31
C PHE A 32 14.09 9.20 -7.79
N ILE A 33 13.01 9.02 -8.56
CA ILE A 33 12.65 7.75 -9.20
C ILE A 33 12.53 8.00 -10.69
N ASP A 34 13.09 7.09 -11.49
CA ASP A 34 13.02 7.19 -12.95
C ASP A 34 11.57 6.97 -13.40
N GLN A 35 11.06 7.92 -14.17
CA GLN A 35 9.68 7.93 -14.66
C GLN A 35 9.58 7.46 -16.11
N ASP A 36 10.71 7.16 -16.76
CA ASP A 36 10.69 6.68 -18.14
C ASP A 36 10.06 5.28 -18.17
N SER A 37 8.88 5.18 -18.80
CA SER A 37 8.16 3.91 -19.00
C SER A 37 8.95 2.87 -19.81
N ASN A 38 10.02 3.30 -20.50
CA ASN A 38 10.97 2.41 -21.18
C ASN A 38 12.18 2.02 -20.30
N SER A 39 12.31 2.61 -19.12
CA SER A 39 13.30 2.17 -18.13
C SER A 39 12.86 0.82 -17.57
N THR A 40 13.82 -0.10 -17.39
CA THR A 40 13.56 -1.43 -16.81
C THR A 40 13.24 -1.38 -15.31
N LYS A 41 12.86 -0.22 -14.78
CA LYS A 41 12.78 0.10 -13.34
C LYS A 41 11.47 0.77 -12.95
N GLY A 42 10.48 0.87 -13.84
CA GLY A 42 9.14 1.32 -13.50
C GLY A 42 8.37 0.27 -12.68
N GLU A 43 7.51 0.72 -11.77
CA GLU A 43 6.59 -0.14 -11.02
C GLU A 43 5.15 0.18 -11.42
N SER A 44 4.41 -0.82 -11.87
CA SER A 44 2.98 -0.69 -12.13
C SER A 44 2.16 -0.84 -10.84
N VAL A 45 0.93 -0.35 -10.84
CA VAL A 45 -0.02 -0.50 -9.71
C VAL A 45 -0.19 -1.97 -9.31
N ILE A 46 -0.27 -2.87 -10.30
CA ILE A 46 -0.38 -4.31 -10.05
C ILE A 46 0.93 -4.92 -9.55
N ALA A 47 2.09 -4.48 -10.07
CA ALA A 47 3.39 -4.95 -9.60
C ALA A 47 3.64 -4.55 -8.13
N HIS A 48 3.22 -3.34 -7.75
CA HIS A 48 3.23 -2.88 -6.36
C HIS A 48 2.35 -3.76 -5.47
N SER A 49 1.07 -3.91 -5.83
CA SER A 49 0.12 -4.74 -5.07
C SER A 49 0.66 -6.15 -4.87
N TYR A 50 1.20 -6.77 -5.93
CA TYR A 50 1.83 -8.09 -5.85
C TYR A 50 3.08 -8.11 -4.95
N SER A 51 3.90 -7.07 -5.02
CA SER A 51 5.09 -6.94 -4.16
C SER A 51 4.72 -6.79 -2.68
N SER A 52 3.67 -6.05 -2.37
CA SER A 52 3.15 -5.88 -1.01
C SER A 52 2.57 -7.19 -0.46
N LEU A 53 1.83 -7.95 -1.28
CA LEU A 53 1.35 -9.29 -0.93
C LEU A 53 2.53 -10.23 -0.65
N THR A 54 3.56 -10.20 -1.50
CA THR A 54 4.77 -11.02 -1.37
C THR A 54 5.57 -10.65 -0.12
N LEU A 55 5.63 -9.35 0.21
CA LEU A 55 6.24 -8.86 1.44
C LEU A 55 5.54 -9.47 2.66
N TRP A 56 4.22 -9.35 2.76
CA TRP A 56 3.49 -9.95 3.89
C TRP A 56 3.67 -11.48 3.94
N PHE A 57 3.54 -12.15 2.80
CA PHE A 57 3.76 -13.59 2.69
C PHE A 57 5.14 -14.01 3.22
N SER A 58 6.17 -13.19 3.01
CA SER A 58 7.52 -13.47 3.52
C SER A 58 7.64 -13.15 5.01
N LEU A 59 7.11 -12.00 5.43
CA LEU A 59 7.19 -11.52 6.82
C LEU A 59 6.55 -12.48 7.81
N ARG A 60 5.41 -13.09 7.49
CA ARG A 60 4.75 -14.05 8.38
C ARG A 60 5.59 -15.25 8.82
N TYR A 61 6.65 -15.59 8.07
CA TYR A 61 7.58 -16.67 8.44
C TYR A 61 8.71 -16.21 9.37
N VAL A 62 8.98 -14.91 9.42
CA VAL A 62 10.04 -14.31 10.26
C VAL A 62 9.48 -13.47 11.41
N LEU A 63 8.17 -13.23 11.44
CA LEU A 63 7.42 -12.57 12.50
C LEU A 63 6.39 -13.55 13.12
N PRO A 64 6.84 -14.61 13.81
CA PRO A 64 5.97 -15.68 14.29
C PRO A 64 4.96 -15.24 15.37
N HIS A 65 5.22 -14.16 16.12
CA HIS A 65 4.26 -13.64 17.07
C HIS A 65 3.14 -12.87 16.36
N THR A 66 3.50 -11.94 15.46
CA THR A 66 2.54 -11.20 14.66
C THR A 66 1.67 -12.13 13.81
N ASN A 67 2.26 -13.15 13.16
CA ASN A 67 1.50 -14.10 12.35
C ASN A 67 0.47 -14.93 13.13
N LYS A 68 0.62 -15.09 14.46
CA LYS A 68 -0.36 -15.84 15.27
C LYS A 68 -1.65 -15.06 15.52
N ILE A 69 -1.60 -13.73 15.45
CA ILE A 69 -2.71 -12.87 15.85
C ILE A 69 -3.36 -12.14 14.68
N ILE A 70 -2.72 -12.10 13.51
CA ILE A 70 -3.29 -11.46 12.32
C ILE A 70 -3.84 -12.48 11.34
N HIS A 71 -5.04 -12.23 10.83
CA HIS A 71 -5.64 -13.02 9.76
C HIS A 71 -5.06 -12.64 8.40
N SER A 72 -4.15 -13.48 7.89
CA SER A 72 -3.47 -13.24 6.61
C SER A 72 -4.43 -13.06 5.43
N GLU A 73 -5.57 -13.74 5.42
CA GLU A 73 -6.58 -13.63 4.37
C GLU A 73 -7.07 -12.18 4.21
N GLU A 74 -7.36 -11.50 5.32
CA GLU A 74 -7.84 -10.13 5.28
C GLU A 74 -6.76 -9.13 4.86
N ILE A 75 -5.49 -9.35 5.26
CA ILE A 75 -4.36 -8.54 4.74
C ILE A 75 -4.29 -8.67 3.21
N TYR A 76 -4.39 -9.89 2.69
CA TYR A 76 -4.33 -10.11 1.25
C TYR A 76 -5.48 -9.41 0.53
N GLU A 77 -6.69 -9.45 1.09
CA GLU A 77 -7.83 -8.75 0.53
C GLU A 77 -7.65 -7.22 0.55
N HIS A 78 -7.14 -6.63 1.64
CA HIS A 78 -6.80 -5.20 1.69
C HIS A 78 -5.76 -4.82 0.63
N LEU A 79 -4.65 -5.56 0.56
CA LEU A 79 -3.57 -5.28 -0.38
C LEU A 79 -3.96 -5.52 -1.84
N LEU A 80 -4.89 -6.43 -2.13
CA LEU A 80 -5.40 -6.62 -3.48
C LEU A 80 -6.24 -5.43 -3.98
N ILE A 81 -6.93 -4.74 -3.08
CA ILE A 81 -7.93 -3.74 -3.46
C ILE A 81 -7.51 -2.29 -3.22
N HIS A 82 -6.48 -2.05 -2.40
CA HIS A 82 -6.13 -0.70 -1.94
C HIS A 82 -5.86 0.30 -3.07
N ASP A 83 -5.17 -0.11 -4.14
CA ASP A 83 -4.81 0.80 -5.24
C ASP A 83 -5.68 0.61 -6.50
N ILE A 84 -6.81 -0.10 -6.43
CA ILE A 84 -7.68 -0.33 -7.61
C ILE A 84 -8.20 0.98 -8.21
N GLY A 85 -8.43 2.00 -7.36
CA GLY A 85 -8.85 3.32 -7.82
C GLY A 85 -7.78 4.00 -8.69
N GLU A 86 -6.49 3.76 -8.42
CA GLU A 86 -5.37 4.35 -9.16
C GLU A 86 -5.32 3.92 -10.63
N ILE A 87 -5.93 2.77 -10.97
CA ILE A 87 -5.94 2.24 -12.34
C ILE A 87 -6.56 3.25 -13.32
N GLU A 88 -7.57 4.02 -12.89
CA GLU A 88 -8.24 5.02 -13.73
C GLU A 88 -7.68 6.43 -13.52
N ILE A 89 -7.43 6.83 -12.27
CA ILE A 89 -7.07 8.23 -11.96
C ILE A 89 -5.56 8.49 -11.96
N GLY A 90 -4.75 7.44 -11.99
CA GLY A 90 -3.31 7.47 -11.86
C GLY A 90 -2.81 7.54 -10.41
N ASP A 91 -1.57 7.09 -10.20
CA ASP A 91 -0.89 7.19 -8.91
C ASP A 91 -0.53 8.65 -8.59
N ILE A 92 -0.89 9.10 -7.39
CA ILE A 92 -0.39 10.33 -6.80
C ILE A 92 0.38 9.96 -5.54
N SER A 93 1.69 9.75 -5.72
CA SER A 93 2.60 9.36 -4.65
C SER A 93 2.57 10.31 -3.45
N ARG A 94 2.95 9.81 -2.27
CA ARG A 94 3.03 10.64 -1.05
C ARG A 94 4.01 11.81 -1.22
N ALA A 95 5.11 11.62 -1.95
CA ALA A 95 6.05 12.69 -2.26
C ALA A 95 5.40 13.81 -3.07
N THR A 96 4.57 13.45 -4.05
CA THR A 96 3.80 14.39 -4.88
C THR A 96 2.74 15.13 -4.04
N GLN A 97 2.04 14.44 -3.14
CA GLN A 97 1.06 15.07 -2.23
C GLN A 97 1.73 16.07 -1.27
N ILE A 98 2.93 15.77 -0.76
CA ILE A 98 3.69 16.69 0.10
C ILE A 98 4.14 17.93 -0.69
N ALA A 99 4.55 17.75 -1.94
CA ALA A 99 4.93 18.86 -2.82
C ALA A 99 3.71 19.69 -3.28
N HIS A 100 2.54 19.05 -3.41
CA HIS A 100 1.30 19.66 -3.90
C HIS A 100 0.10 19.29 -3.02
N PRO A 101 -0.06 19.93 -1.83
CA PRO A 101 -1.09 19.56 -0.85
C PRO A 101 -2.54 19.67 -1.34
N SER A 102 -2.80 20.39 -2.44
CA SER A 102 -4.12 20.50 -3.06
C SER A 102 -4.54 19.28 -3.87
N LYS A 103 -3.65 18.29 -4.07
CA LYS A 103 -3.98 17.02 -4.73
C LYS A 103 -4.38 15.98 -3.66
N THR A 104 -5.67 15.85 -3.40
CA THR A 104 -6.23 14.77 -2.57
C THR A 104 -6.96 13.77 -3.46
N LYS A 105 -6.57 12.49 -3.43
CA LYS A 105 -7.08 11.46 -4.37
C LYS A 105 -8.15 10.54 -3.79
N ASN A 106 -8.18 10.38 -2.46
CA ASN A 106 -8.91 9.28 -1.83
C ASN A 106 -10.44 9.29 -2.10
N GLN A 107 -11.06 10.47 -2.26
CA GLN A 107 -12.48 10.58 -2.60
C GLN A 107 -12.77 10.23 -4.06
N ASP A 108 -11.85 10.59 -4.96
CA ASP A 108 -11.95 10.27 -6.38
C ASP A 108 -11.76 8.75 -6.58
N GLU A 109 -10.78 8.14 -5.89
CA GLU A 109 -10.58 6.68 -5.87
C GLU A 109 -11.80 5.94 -5.35
N LEU A 110 -12.41 6.43 -4.26
CA LEU A 110 -13.64 5.83 -3.72
C LEU A 110 -14.77 5.87 -4.75
N SER A 111 -14.89 6.97 -5.50
CA SER A 111 -15.93 7.14 -6.53
C SER A 111 -15.71 6.16 -7.68
N VAL A 112 -14.48 6.03 -8.17
CA VAL A 112 -14.10 5.05 -9.18
C VAL A 112 -14.40 3.62 -8.73
N ILE A 113 -14.05 3.26 -7.50
CA ILE A 113 -14.33 1.93 -6.97
C ILE A 113 -15.84 1.69 -6.90
N GLN A 114 -16.62 2.67 -6.43
CA GLN A 114 -18.08 2.55 -6.34
C GLN A 114 -18.74 2.34 -7.72
N GLU A 115 -18.23 3.02 -8.75
CA GLU A 115 -18.66 2.84 -10.14
C GLU A 115 -18.26 1.46 -10.67
N LEU A 116 -17.01 1.04 -10.45
CA LEU A 116 -16.48 -0.25 -10.89
C LEU A 116 -17.29 -1.43 -10.32
N VAL A 117 -17.61 -1.39 -9.03
CA VAL A 117 -18.35 -2.46 -8.36
C VAL A 117 -19.87 -2.26 -8.41
N ALA A 118 -20.37 -1.25 -9.13
CA ALA A 118 -21.79 -0.89 -9.12
C ALA A 118 -22.70 -2.04 -9.55
N THR A 119 -22.24 -2.84 -10.52
CA THR A 119 -22.96 -3.96 -11.11
C THR A 119 -22.71 -5.30 -10.41
N TYR A 120 -21.78 -5.36 -9.45
CA TYR A 120 -21.34 -6.63 -8.85
C TYR A 120 -22.38 -7.25 -7.92
N PRO A 121 -22.25 -8.56 -7.61
CA PRO A 121 -23.10 -9.19 -6.61
C PRO A 121 -23.00 -8.42 -5.29
N PRO A 122 -24.13 -8.15 -4.60
CA PRO A 122 -24.14 -7.32 -3.40
C PRO A 122 -23.12 -7.69 -2.31
N PRO A 123 -22.84 -8.98 -2.04
CA PRO A 123 -21.81 -9.36 -1.07
C PRO A 123 -20.40 -8.89 -1.46
N LEU A 124 -20.03 -9.04 -2.74
CA LEU A 124 -18.70 -8.67 -3.23
C LEU A 124 -18.54 -7.14 -3.27
N LYS A 125 -19.56 -6.44 -3.78
CA LYS A 125 -19.63 -4.97 -3.75
C LYS A 125 -19.41 -4.42 -2.34
N LYS A 126 -20.11 -5.00 -1.35
CA LYS A 126 -19.99 -4.61 0.06
C LYS A 126 -18.59 -4.88 0.59
N ARG A 127 -18.00 -6.05 0.32
CA ARG A 127 -16.65 -6.40 0.79
C ARG A 127 -15.58 -5.47 0.23
N ILE A 128 -15.54 -5.28 -1.10
CA ILE A 128 -14.55 -4.39 -1.74
C ILE A 128 -14.66 -2.95 -1.21
N THR A 129 -15.89 -2.41 -1.17
CA THR A 129 -16.10 -1.03 -0.68
C THR A 129 -15.72 -0.90 0.79
N SER A 130 -16.02 -1.90 1.62
CA SER A 130 -15.67 -1.89 3.04
C SER A 130 -14.16 -1.93 3.24
N LEU A 131 -13.47 -2.85 2.57
CA LEU A 131 -12.02 -3.00 2.64
C LEU A 131 -11.30 -1.71 2.22
N PHE A 132 -11.75 -1.08 1.13
CA PHE A 132 -11.13 0.15 0.65
C PHE A 132 -11.33 1.28 1.64
N ARG A 133 -12.55 1.42 2.19
CA ARG A 133 -12.84 2.47 3.17
C ARG A 133 -12.05 2.30 4.45
N GLU A 134 -11.94 1.07 4.94
CA GLU A 134 -11.18 0.76 6.13
C GLU A 134 -9.68 1.00 5.92
N PHE A 135 -9.13 0.62 4.77
CA PHE A 135 -7.73 0.88 4.44
C PHE A 135 -7.43 2.39 4.35
N THR A 136 -8.34 3.15 3.72
CA THR A 136 -8.07 4.53 3.28
C THR A 136 -8.48 5.61 4.28
N PHE A 137 -9.55 5.38 5.05
CA PHE A 137 -10.17 6.40 5.90
C PHE A 137 -10.23 6.04 7.37
N ASP A 138 -10.08 4.77 7.73
CA ASP A 138 -10.13 4.36 9.13
C ASP A 138 -8.74 4.39 9.75
N VAL A 139 -8.45 5.51 10.41
CA VAL A 139 -7.18 5.69 11.12
C VAL A 139 -7.04 4.58 12.17
N ASP A 140 -8.10 4.16 12.88
CA ASP A 140 -8.04 3.14 13.93
C ASP A 140 -8.56 1.76 13.47
N GLY A 141 -8.45 1.48 12.16
CA GLY A 141 -8.93 0.26 11.50
C GLY A 141 -8.39 -1.05 12.11
N SER A 142 -8.87 -2.20 11.64
CA SER A 142 -8.45 -3.52 12.15
C SER A 142 -6.93 -3.72 12.19
N LEU A 143 -6.45 -4.71 12.96
CA LEU A 143 -5.03 -5.08 12.94
C LEU A 143 -4.58 -5.43 11.52
N GLU A 144 -5.44 -6.11 10.78
CA GLU A 144 -5.27 -6.52 9.39
C GLU A 144 -5.11 -5.31 8.46
N SER A 145 -6.00 -4.30 8.58
CA SER A 145 -5.90 -3.05 7.82
C SER A 145 -4.64 -2.26 8.15
N LEU A 146 -4.27 -2.16 9.42
CA LEU A 146 -3.04 -1.47 9.84
C LEU A 146 -1.78 -2.21 9.37
N MET A 147 -1.78 -3.53 9.40
CA MET A 147 -0.68 -4.34 8.86
C MET A 147 -0.59 -4.23 7.34
N ALA A 148 -1.72 -4.18 6.62
CA ALA A 148 -1.74 -3.93 5.19
C ALA A 148 -1.16 -2.55 4.86
N ASN A 149 -1.59 -1.50 5.57
CA ASN A 149 -1.04 -0.14 5.44
C ASN A 149 0.47 -0.10 5.73
N TYR A 150 0.93 -0.83 6.74
CA TYR A 150 2.35 -0.95 7.04
C TYR A 150 3.13 -1.63 5.92
N CYS A 151 2.60 -2.73 5.36
CA CYS A 151 3.20 -3.42 4.20
C CYS A 151 3.28 -2.52 2.96
N ASP A 152 2.20 -1.79 2.65
CA ASP A 152 2.16 -0.83 1.54
C ASP A 152 3.27 0.23 1.68
N ALA A 153 3.33 0.90 2.84
CA ALA A 153 4.32 1.93 3.11
C ALA A 153 5.76 1.38 3.12
N LEU A 154 5.97 0.22 3.74
CA LEU A 154 7.28 -0.43 3.81
C LEU A 154 7.77 -0.87 2.41
N GLN A 155 6.89 -1.44 1.60
CA GLN A 155 7.20 -1.84 0.22
C GLN A 155 7.59 -0.61 -0.59
N GLY A 156 6.79 0.46 -0.55
CA GLY A 156 7.04 1.65 -1.36
C GLY A 156 8.37 2.32 -0.99
N ASN A 157 8.66 2.42 0.32
CA ASN A 157 9.95 2.93 0.78
C ASN A 157 11.12 2.02 0.35
N HIS A 158 10.96 0.70 0.41
CA HIS A 158 11.97 -0.25 -0.06
C HIS A 158 12.19 -0.11 -1.57
N PHE A 159 11.14 0.03 -2.38
CA PHE A 159 11.25 0.26 -3.81
C PHE A 159 12.09 1.50 -4.12
N ALA A 160 11.77 2.64 -3.47
CA ALA A 160 12.54 3.88 -3.60
C ALA A 160 14.01 3.71 -3.18
N LEU A 161 14.29 2.89 -2.15
CA LEU A 161 15.65 2.62 -1.67
C LEU A 161 16.52 1.82 -2.66
N ILE A 162 15.89 0.93 -3.42
CA ILE A 162 16.55 0.04 -4.38
C ILE A 162 16.72 0.73 -5.73
N TYR A 163 15.68 1.39 -6.23
CA TYR A 163 15.65 1.92 -7.59
C TYR A 163 15.80 3.43 -7.69
N GLY A 164 15.71 4.15 -6.57
CA GLY A 164 15.88 5.58 -6.56
C GLY A 164 17.32 6.04 -6.81
N PHE A 165 17.47 7.19 -7.44
CA PHE A 165 18.74 7.83 -7.75
C PHE A 165 18.93 9.11 -6.93
N ASP A 166 20.18 9.50 -6.69
CA ASP A 166 20.51 10.72 -5.94
C ASP A 166 19.73 10.86 -4.60
N LEU A 167 19.48 9.75 -3.92
CA LEU A 167 18.71 9.71 -2.67
C LEU A 167 19.23 10.71 -1.61
N PRO A 168 20.55 10.86 -1.37
CA PRO A 168 21.06 11.87 -0.44
C PRO A 168 20.65 13.31 -0.78
N LYS A 169 20.61 13.67 -2.08
CA LYS A 169 20.18 15.02 -2.51
C LYS A 169 18.71 15.28 -2.23
N ASN A 170 17.92 14.22 -2.14
CA ASN A 170 16.48 14.26 -1.88
C ASN A 170 16.11 13.97 -0.42
N SER A 171 17.10 13.93 0.49
CA SER A 171 16.91 13.54 1.90
C SER A 171 15.81 14.33 2.60
N GLN A 172 15.67 15.62 2.33
CA GLN A 172 14.64 16.44 2.97
C GLN A 172 13.22 16.00 2.61
N LEU A 173 12.98 15.68 1.33
CA LEU A 173 11.67 15.20 0.87
C LEU A 173 11.41 13.78 1.39
N ILE A 174 12.41 12.90 1.31
CA ILE A 174 12.29 11.53 1.83
C ILE A 174 12.01 11.57 3.33
N ASN A 175 12.73 12.39 4.10
CA ASN A 175 12.50 12.55 5.52
C ASN A 175 11.07 13.03 5.83
N LYS A 176 10.49 13.92 5.01
CA LYS A 176 9.09 14.34 5.16
C LYS A 176 8.12 13.18 4.88
N VAL A 177 8.37 12.38 3.82
CA VAL A 177 7.55 11.20 3.52
C VAL A 177 7.58 10.20 4.69
N ILE A 178 8.77 9.87 5.19
CA ILE A 178 8.95 8.93 6.30
C ILE A 178 8.23 9.42 7.57
N ASN A 179 8.41 10.69 7.95
CA ASN A 179 7.80 11.24 9.16
C ASN A 179 6.29 11.46 9.08
N SER A 180 5.77 11.81 7.91
CA SER A 180 4.33 12.09 7.75
C SER A 180 3.49 10.85 7.46
N HIS A 181 4.10 9.73 7.08
CA HIS A 181 3.37 8.55 6.62
C HIS A 181 3.86 7.25 7.25
N PHE A 182 5.12 6.87 7.03
CA PHE A 182 5.64 5.57 7.48
C PHE A 182 5.71 5.45 9.01
N LEU A 183 6.27 6.46 9.70
CA LEU A 183 6.38 6.43 11.16
C LEU A 183 5.01 6.43 11.86
N PRO A 184 4.03 7.29 11.50
CA PRO A 184 2.70 7.23 12.09
C PRO A 184 2.03 5.86 11.97
N ILE A 185 2.06 5.26 10.77
CA ILE A 185 1.51 3.91 10.52
C ILE A 185 2.21 2.88 11.41
N SER A 186 3.55 2.91 11.43
CA SER A 186 4.35 1.98 12.23
C SER A 186 4.04 2.11 13.72
N THR A 187 4.05 3.34 14.25
CA THR A 187 3.75 3.62 15.66
C THR A 187 2.36 3.15 16.04
N GLN A 188 1.36 3.40 15.20
CA GLN A 188 -0.01 2.98 15.49
C GLN A 188 -0.16 1.46 15.51
N LEU A 189 0.40 0.76 14.52
CA LEU A 189 0.40 -0.69 14.47
C LEU A 189 1.11 -1.29 15.68
N ILE A 190 2.31 -0.78 16.02
CA ILE A 190 3.09 -1.23 17.18
C ILE A 190 2.31 -1.03 18.48
N ASN A 191 1.68 0.13 18.65
CA ASN A 191 0.87 0.41 19.83
C ASN A 191 -0.30 -0.56 19.94
N LYS A 192 -1.03 -0.80 18.84
CA LYS A 192 -2.17 -1.73 18.83
C LYS A 192 -1.74 -3.17 19.11
N LEU A 193 -0.63 -3.61 18.52
CA LEU A 193 -0.04 -4.93 18.78
C LEU A 193 0.41 -5.05 20.24
N ASN A 194 1.06 -4.03 20.81
CA ASN A 194 1.52 -4.06 22.20
C ASN A 194 0.39 -4.22 23.23
N LEU A 195 -0.82 -3.74 22.91
CA LEU A 195 -2.00 -3.93 23.75
C LEU A 195 -2.51 -5.39 23.74
N ILE A 196 -2.18 -6.17 22.71
CA ILE A 196 -2.66 -7.54 22.50
C ILE A 196 -1.57 -8.56 22.84
N ASP A 197 -0.39 -8.39 22.24
CA ASP A 197 0.82 -9.18 22.48
C ASP A 197 2.07 -8.30 22.25
N SER A 198 2.74 -7.95 23.35
CA SER A 198 3.97 -7.14 23.32
C SER A 198 5.09 -7.71 22.43
N LYS A 199 5.15 -9.03 22.22
CA LYS A 199 6.16 -9.64 21.35
C LYS A 199 5.90 -9.32 19.88
N SER A 200 4.64 -9.35 19.46
CA SER A 200 4.23 -8.92 18.12
C SER A 200 4.57 -7.45 17.86
N GLY A 201 4.37 -6.58 18.87
CA GLY A 201 4.79 -5.17 18.78
C GLY A 201 6.30 -5.00 18.65
N GLN A 202 7.10 -5.80 19.38
CA GLN A 202 8.57 -5.82 19.27
C GLN A 202 9.06 -6.31 17.91
N GLU A 203 8.38 -7.29 17.31
CA GLU A 203 8.68 -7.78 15.95
C GLU A 203 8.54 -6.66 14.91
N ILE A 204 7.42 -5.93 14.94
CA ILE A 204 7.19 -4.79 14.03
C ILE A 204 8.12 -3.62 14.33
N GLN A 205 8.41 -3.33 15.60
CA GLN A 205 9.41 -2.32 15.97
C GLN A 205 10.79 -2.67 15.38
N SER A 206 11.23 -3.92 15.52
CA SER A 206 12.52 -4.38 15.02
C SER A 206 12.64 -4.27 13.50
N LEU A 207 11.57 -4.63 12.77
CA LEU A 207 11.51 -4.48 11.31
C LEU A 207 11.54 -3.00 10.90
N THR A 208 10.79 -2.15 11.61
CA THR A 208 10.77 -0.70 11.39
C THR A 208 12.17 -0.11 11.59
N ASP A 209 12.84 -0.45 12.70
CA ASP A 209 14.19 0.01 12.99
C ASP A 209 15.19 -0.45 11.94
N TYR A 210 15.13 -1.72 11.54
CA TYR A 210 15.95 -2.26 10.46
C TYR A 210 15.79 -1.45 9.17
N HIS A 211 14.54 -1.15 8.78
CA HIS A 211 14.27 -0.39 7.57
C HIS A 211 14.77 1.06 7.66
N LEU A 212 14.57 1.73 8.81
CA LEU A 212 15.09 3.09 9.03
C LEU A 212 16.63 3.13 8.98
N GLN A 213 17.31 2.09 9.46
CA GLN A 213 18.77 1.97 9.31
C GLN A 213 19.18 1.75 7.85
N ALA A 214 18.42 0.95 7.09
CA ALA A 214 18.66 0.77 5.67
C ALA A 214 18.53 2.11 4.90
N ILE A 215 17.54 2.94 5.24
CA ILE A 215 17.39 4.30 4.71
C ILE A 215 18.62 5.16 5.03
N LYS A 216 19.04 5.21 6.30
CA LYS A 216 20.24 5.97 6.72
C LYS A 216 21.50 5.50 6.00
N SER A 217 21.64 4.19 5.76
CA SER A 217 22.80 3.61 5.07
C SER A 217 22.94 4.07 3.61
N LYS A 218 21.86 4.57 2.99
CA LYS A 218 21.88 5.21 1.67
C LYS A 218 22.28 6.68 1.70
N GLY A 219 22.73 7.20 2.85
CA GLY A 219 23.13 8.60 3.02
C GLY A 219 21.94 9.56 3.16
N ILE A 220 20.77 9.04 3.55
CA ILE A 220 19.57 9.85 3.79
C ILE A 220 19.56 10.31 5.26
N GLU A 221 19.57 11.62 5.47
CA GLU A 221 19.48 12.20 6.81
C GLU A 221 18.03 12.15 7.34
N LEU A 222 17.77 11.21 8.25
CA LEU A 222 16.49 11.12 8.96
C LEU A 222 16.53 11.94 10.26
N LYS A 223 15.58 12.87 10.40
CA LYS A 223 15.26 13.55 11.65
C LYS A 223 14.01 12.87 12.20
N LEU A 224 14.23 11.91 13.10
CA LEU A 224 13.20 11.14 13.79
C LEU A 224 12.81 11.84 15.10
#